data_AF-A0A2T2YLV1-F1
#
_entry.id   AF-A0A2T2YLV1-F1
#
_cell.length_a   1.000
_cell.length_b   1.000
_cell.length_c   1.000
_cell.angle_alpha   90.00
_cell.angle_beta   90.00
_cell.angle_gamma   90.00
#
_symmetry.space_group_name_H-M   'P 1'
#
loop_
_entity.id
_entity.type
_entity.pdbx_description
1 polymer ?
#
loop_
_entity_poly.entity_id
_entity_poly.type
_entity_poly.pdbx_seq_one_letter_code
_entity_poly.pdbx_strand_id
1 'polypeptide(L)'
;MTTFINNPSLPNYSKARVISYWLVTAFLGFELFYGALWDFNLLNKGYVHTILNHLGYPLYLANILAVSKVAAAIIILAPGFRILKEWAYAGVVILFLGGFVSHLIVGDGPGQFIWSLLFGLLALVSWKLNYRTDLIRTE
;
A
#
# COMPACT_ATOMS: atom_id res chain seq x y z
N MET A 1 -26.74 -37.09 25.80
CA MET A 1 -25.30 -36.87 25.99
C MET A 1 -24.84 -35.90 24.92
N THR A 2 -25.10 -34.60 25.15
CA THR A 2 -24.85 -33.49 24.22
C THR A 2 -23.72 -32.65 24.82
N THR A 3 -22.51 -32.84 24.33
CA THR A 3 -21.37 -31.96 24.64
C THR A 3 -21.57 -30.64 23.94
N PHE A 4 -21.80 -29.59 24.74
CA PHE A 4 -21.88 -28.21 24.30
C PHE A 4 -20.54 -27.77 23.69
N ILE A 5 -20.68 -27.04 22.60
CA ILE A 5 -19.66 -26.47 21.74
C ILE A 5 -18.74 -25.57 22.56
N ASN A 6 -17.44 -25.89 22.58
CA ASN A 6 -16.38 -24.90 22.85
C ASN A 6 -16.48 -23.84 21.76
N ASN A 7 -17.15 -22.73 22.03
CA ASN A 7 -17.15 -21.57 21.16
C ASN A 7 -15.91 -20.73 21.52
N PRO A 8 -14.82 -20.74 20.72
CA PRO A 8 -13.69 -19.86 20.98
C PRO A 8 -14.18 -18.43 20.75
N SER A 9 -14.45 -17.71 21.84
CA SER A 9 -14.84 -16.30 21.81
C SER A 9 -13.89 -15.54 20.88
N LEU A 10 -14.44 -14.97 19.81
CA LEU A 10 -13.69 -14.15 18.87
C LEU A 10 -12.89 -13.07 19.63
N PRO A 11 -11.65 -12.77 19.23
CA PRO A 11 -10.83 -11.79 19.93
C PRO A 11 -11.58 -10.46 20.09
N ASN A 12 -11.62 -9.91 21.30
CA ASN A 12 -12.29 -8.64 21.57
C ASN A 12 -11.42 -7.50 21.03
N TYR A 13 -11.68 -7.04 19.81
CA TYR A 13 -10.89 -5.98 19.19
C TYR A 13 -11.25 -4.62 19.79
N SER A 14 -10.25 -3.89 20.29
CA SER A 14 -10.48 -2.54 20.82
C SER A 14 -10.88 -1.57 19.71
N LYS A 15 -11.83 -0.68 19.99
CA LYS A 15 -12.23 0.41 19.06
C LYS A 15 -11.02 1.19 18.54
N ALA A 16 -10.02 1.38 19.39
CA ALA A 16 -8.76 2.02 19.05
C ALA A 16 -8.05 1.34 17.86
N ARG A 17 -8.01 -0.01 17.82
CA ARG A 17 -7.36 -0.74 16.74
C ARG A 17 -8.07 -0.56 15.40
N VAL A 18 -9.41 -0.56 15.41
CA VAL A 18 -10.23 -0.33 14.20
C VAL A 18 -9.99 1.09 13.68
N ILE A 19 -9.96 2.08 14.57
CA ILE A 19 -9.65 3.47 14.21
C ILE A 19 -8.23 3.57 13.63
N SER A 20 -7.22 2.98 14.29
CA SER A 20 -5.84 2.99 13.79
C SER A 20 -5.71 2.33 12.41
N TYR A 21 -6.41 1.22 12.18
CA TYR A 21 -6.45 0.58 10.87
C TYR A 21 -7.00 1.53 9.81
N TRP A 22 -8.18 2.12 10.02
CA TRP A 22 -8.77 3.00 9.02
C TRP A 22 -7.97 4.28 8.80
N LEU A 23 -7.34 4.84 9.82
CA LEU A 23 -6.44 5.99 9.66
C LEU A 23 -5.23 5.64 8.77
N VAL A 24 -4.54 4.53 9.08
CA VAL A 24 -3.37 4.08 8.31
C VAL A 24 -3.76 3.71 6.88
N THR A 25 -4.86 3.00 6.71
CA THR A 25 -5.33 2.52 5.40
C THR A 25 -5.87 3.67 4.54
N ALA A 26 -6.59 4.63 5.12
CA ALA A 26 -7.01 5.83 4.39
C ALA A 26 -5.82 6.69 3.96
N PHE A 27 -4.83 6.86 4.85
CA PHE A 27 -3.61 7.60 4.52
C PHE A 27 -2.80 6.90 3.41
N LEU A 28 -2.63 5.58 3.49
CA LEU A 28 -1.98 4.79 2.44
C LEU A 28 -2.75 4.87 1.11
N GLY A 29 -4.09 4.75 1.15
CA GLY A 29 -4.93 4.88 -0.04
C GLY A 29 -4.84 6.27 -0.67
N PHE A 30 -4.80 7.32 0.14
CA PHE A 30 -4.58 8.69 -0.31
C PHE A 30 -3.22 8.84 -1.01
N GLU A 31 -2.15 8.35 -0.40
CA GLU A 31 -0.81 8.42 -0.98
C GLU A 31 -0.72 7.67 -2.32
N LEU A 32 -1.30 6.47 -2.40
CA LEU A 32 -1.34 5.71 -3.65
C LEU A 32 -2.09 6.48 -4.75
N PHE A 33 -3.22 7.08 -4.42
CA PHE A 33 -3.98 7.88 -5.38
C PHE A 33 -3.24 9.15 -5.80
N TYR A 34 -2.69 9.90 -4.85
CA TYR A 34 -1.90 11.09 -5.11
C TYR A 34 -0.65 10.79 -5.95
N GLY A 35 0.07 9.73 -5.59
CA GLY A 35 1.22 9.23 -6.33
C GLY A 35 0.85 8.77 -7.75
N ALA A 36 -0.35 8.24 -7.98
CA ALA A 36 -0.82 7.90 -9.32
C ALA A 36 -1.06 9.15 -10.18
N LEU A 37 -1.63 10.22 -9.61
CA LEU A 37 -1.80 11.49 -10.32
C LEU A 37 -0.45 12.12 -10.70
N TRP A 38 0.57 11.94 -9.86
CA TRP A 38 1.94 12.30 -10.18
C TRP A 38 2.49 11.44 -11.33
N ASP A 39 2.34 10.13 -11.26
CA ASP A 39 2.85 9.23 -12.30
C ASP A 39 2.15 9.46 -13.66
N PHE A 40 0.86 9.82 -13.68
CA PHE A 40 0.15 10.27 -14.88
C PHE A 40 0.56 11.68 -15.36
N ASN A 41 1.55 12.31 -14.71
CA ASN A 41 2.02 13.64 -15.03
C ASN A 41 0.94 14.74 -14.90
N LEU A 42 -0.10 14.52 -14.09
CA LEU A 42 -1.19 15.48 -13.93
C LEU A 42 -0.83 16.61 -12.96
N LEU A 43 0.11 16.36 -12.03
CA LEU A 43 0.41 17.27 -10.92
C LEU A 43 1.87 17.77 -10.87
N ASN A 44 2.77 17.27 -11.72
CA ASN A 44 4.21 17.51 -11.54
C ASN A 44 4.97 18.00 -12.78
N LYS A 45 4.27 18.30 -13.88
CA LYS A 45 4.82 18.95 -15.09
C LYS A 45 6.10 18.27 -15.64
N GLY A 46 6.18 16.96 -15.58
CA GLY A 46 7.25 16.14 -16.15
C GLY A 46 8.32 15.71 -15.15
N TYR A 47 8.20 16.10 -13.88
CA TYR A 47 9.17 15.75 -12.84
C TYR A 47 9.38 14.23 -12.70
N VAL A 48 8.30 13.44 -12.74
CA VAL A 48 8.42 11.97 -12.68
C VAL A 48 9.18 11.41 -13.89
N HIS A 49 9.02 11.97 -15.09
CA HIS A 49 9.80 11.55 -16.26
C HIS A 49 11.29 11.84 -16.07
N THR A 50 11.64 12.98 -15.46
CA THR A 50 13.04 13.30 -15.12
C THR A 50 13.62 12.28 -14.14
N ILE A 51 12.87 11.89 -13.11
CA ILE A 51 13.30 10.86 -12.15
C ILE A 51 13.47 9.51 -12.87
N LEU A 52 12.50 9.09 -13.68
CA LEU A 52 12.59 7.81 -14.39
C LEU A 52 13.78 7.77 -15.34
N ASN A 53 14.06 8.85 -16.07
CA ASN A 53 15.24 8.94 -16.92
C ASN A 53 16.54 8.88 -16.12
N HIS A 54 16.62 9.58 -14.97
CA HIS A 54 17.75 9.51 -14.06
C HIS A 54 17.99 8.09 -13.53
N LEU A 55 16.91 7.37 -13.23
CA LEU A 55 16.95 5.97 -12.79
C LEU A 55 17.18 4.96 -13.93
N GLY A 56 17.22 5.40 -15.19
CA GLY A 56 17.38 4.55 -16.37
C GLY A 56 16.12 3.76 -16.76
N TYR A 57 14.95 4.16 -16.26
CA TYR A 57 13.68 3.51 -16.57
C TYR A 57 13.00 4.09 -17.82
N PRO A 58 12.28 3.25 -18.58
CA PRO A 58 11.49 3.74 -19.71
C PRO A 58 10.26 4.53 -19.23
N LEU A 59 9.89 5.59 -19.94
CA LEU A 59 8.82 6.50 -19.54
C LEU A 59 7.44 5.85 -19.44
N TYR A 60 7.16 4.81 -20.23
CA TYR A 60 5.88 4.10 -20.15
C TYR A 60 5.68 3.42 -18.78
N LEU A 61 6.75 3.19 -18.01
CA LEU A 61 6.67 2.64 -16.66
C LEU A 61 5.82 3.53 -15.76
N ALA A 62 5.88 4.86 -15.93
CA ALA A 62 5.05 5.80 -15.18
C ALA A 62 3.56 5.46 -15.30
N ASN A 63 3.07 5.21 -16.51
CA ASN A 63 1.67 4.88 -16.76
C ASN A 63 1.27 3.54 -16.13
N ILE A 64 2.17 2.53 -16.18
CA ILE A 64 1.93 1.23 -15.54
C ILE A 64 1.83 1.40 -14.02
N LEU A 65 2.76 2.14 -13.42
CA LEU A 65 2.75 2.42 -11.97
C LEU A 65 1.51 3.22 -11.56
N ALA A 66 1.11 4.20 -12.36
CA ALA A 66 -0.08 5.01 -12.10
C ALA A 66 -1.35 4.15 -12.03
N VAL A 67 -1.60 3.32 -13.05
CA VAL A 67 -2.76 2.39 -13.07
C VAL A 67 -2.69 1.41 -11.90
N SER A 68 -1.50 0.86 -11.63
CA SER A 68 -1.29 -0.11 -10.55
C SER A 68 -1.57 0.50 -9.17
N LYS A 69 -1.13 1.74 -8.92
CA LYS A 69 -1.39 2.48 -7.68
C LYS A 69 -2.89 2.75 -7.49
N VAL A 70 -3.62 3.16 -8.54
CA VAL A 70 -5.08 3.34 -8.47
C VAL A 70 -5.78 2.03 -8.15
N ALA A 71 -5.43 0.94 -8.84
CA ALA A 71 -6.00 -0.38 -8.58
C ALA A 71 -5.73 -0.84 -7.14
N ALA A 72 -4.50 -0.68 -6.65
CA ALA A 72 -4.14 -1.02 -5.28
C ALA A 72 -4.92 -0.18 -4.25
N ALA A 73 -5.06 1.14 -4.48
CA ALA A 73 -5.84 2.01 -3.60
C ALA A 73 -7.30 1.57 -3.49
N ILE A 74 -7.93 1.25 -4.63
CA ILE A 74 -9.31 0.75 -4.66
C ILE A 74 -9.42 -0.57 -3.89
N ILE A 75 -8.54 -1.54 -4.15
CA ILE A 75 -8.60 -2.86 -3.52
C ILE A 75 -8.37 -2.77 -2.00
N ILE A 76 -7.41 -1.95 -1.56
CA ILE A 76 -7.07 -1.78 -0.14
C ILE A 76 -8.22 -1.11 0.63
N LEU A 77 -8.89 -0.11 0.03
CA LEU A 77 -10.02 0.59 0.64
C LEU A 77 -11.33 -0.20 0.54
N ALA A 78 -11.47 -1.06 -0.48
CA ALA A 78 -12.65 -1.87 -0.67
C ALA A 78 -12.79 -2.94 0.43
N PRO A 79 -13.99 -3.14 0.98
CA PRO A 79 -14.14 -4.10 2.07
C PRO A 79 -14.49 -5.51 1.54
N GLY A 80 -13.93 -6.56 2.15
CA GLY A 80 -14.31 -7.97 1.91
C GLY A 80 -13.44 -8.78 0.93
N PHE A 81 -12.44 -8.19 0.27
CA PHE A 81 -11.61 -8.90 -0.72
C PHE A 81 -10.26 -9.39 -0.15
N ARG A 82 -10.25 -10.41 0.72
CA ARG A 82 -9.03 -10.84 1.44
C ARG A 82 -7.85 -11.17 0.52
N ILE A 83 -8.05 -12.01 -0.48
CA ILE A 83 -6.98 -12.45 -1.39
C ILE A 83 -6.48 -11.27 -2.23
N LEU A 84 -7.38 -10.49 -2.85
CA LEU A 84 -6.98 -9.34 -3.66
C LEU A 84 -6.22 -8.29 -2.83
N LYS A 85 -6.62 -8.08 -1.58
CA LYS A 85 -5.88 -7.21 -0.66
C LYS A 85 -4.46 -7.70 -0.42
N GLU A 86 -4.25 -8.99 -0.22
CA GLU A 86 -2.89 -9.55 -0.06
C GLU A 86 -2.03 -9.27 -1.29
N TRP A 87 -2.56 -9.46 -2.50
CA TRP A 87 -1.88 -9.11 -3.75
C TRP A 87 -1.62 -7.61 -3.88
N ALA A 88 -2.58 -6.76 -3.51
CA ALA A 88 -2.44 -5.31 -3.55
C ALA A 88 -1.33 -4.83 -2.58
N TYR A 89 -1.32 -5.34 -1.35
CA TYR A 89 -0.26 -5.02 -0.38
C TYR A 89 1.11 -5.52 -0.86
N ALA A 90 1.20 -6.73 -1.42
CA ALA A 90 2.44 -7.24 -1.98
C ALA A 90 2.96 -6.34 -3.12
N GLY A 91 2.08 -5.95 -4.05
CA GLY A 91 2.41 -5.03 -5.14
C GLY A 91 2.89 -3.67 -4.66
N VAL A 92 2.22 -3.09 -3.64
CA VAL A 92 2.61 -1.81 -3.03
C VAL A 92 3.98 -1.90 -2.35
N VAL A 93 4.26 -2.99 -1.64
CA VAL A 93 5.57 -3.21 -1.02
C VAL A 93 6.67 -3.34 -2.08
N ILE A 94 6.42 -4.09 -3.15
CA ILE A 94 7.37 -4.24 -4.27
C ILE A 94 7.61 -2.90 -4.97
N LEU A 95 6.56 -2.10 -5.20
CA LEU A 95 6.64 -0.76 -5.76
C LEU A 95 7.60 0.13 -4.97
N PHE A 96 7.38 0.24 -3.66
CA PHE A 96 8.19 1.10 -2.80
C PHE A 96 9.61 0.57 -2.57
N LEU A 97 9.76 -0.75 -2.46
CA LEU A 97 11.07 -1.39 -2.39
C LEU A 97 11.86 -1.17 -3.68
N GLY A 98 11.21 -1.28 -4.83
CA GLY A 98 11.81 -1.02 -6.14
C GLY A 98 12.38 0.40 -6.20
N GLY A 99 11.54 1.42 -5.92
CA GLY A 99 12.01 2.81 -5.88
C GLY A 99 13.17 3.03 -4.91
N PHE A 100 13.10 2.46 -3.70
CA PHE A 100 14.19 2.52 -2.72
C PHE A 100 15.51 1.95 -3.26
N VAL A 101 15.47 0.71 -3.79
CA VAL A 101 16.65 0.04 -4.33
C VAL A 101 17.21 0.76 -5.55
N SER A 102 16.37 1.29 -6.44
CA SER A 102 16.83 2.01 -7.64
C SER A 102 17.61 3.29 -7.29
N HIS A 103 17.11 4.07 -6.35
CA HIS A 103 17.83 5.24 -5.85
C HIS A 103 19.15 4.87 -5.17
N LEU A 104 19.22 3.76 -4.43
CA LEU A 104 20.47 3.27 -3.86
C LEU A 104 21.49 2.85 -4.94
N ILE A 105 21.03 2.17 -6.00
CA ILE A 105 21.90 1.70 -7.09
C ILE A 105 22.53 2.88 -7.85
N VAL A 106 21.76 3.94 -8.10
CA VAL A 106 22.25 5.14 -8.79
C VAL A 106 23.09 6.05 -7.86
N GLY A 107 23.10 5.77 -6.55
CA GLY A 107 23.90 6.49 -5.57
C GLY A 107 23.26 7.80 -5.09
N ASP A 108 21.93 7.90 -5.15
CA ASP A 108 21.22 9.09 -4.70
C ASP A 108 21.30 9.26 -3.18
N GLY A 109 21.25 10.52 -2.74
CA GLY A 109 21.20 10.86 -1.33
C GLY A 109 19.91 10.39 -0.64
N PRO A 110 19.91 10.27 0.69
CA PRO A 110 18.78 9.74 1.46
C PRO A 110 17.45 10.48 1.25
N GLY A 111 17.49 11.75 0.87
CA GLY A 111 16.29 12.53 0.55
C GLY A 111 15.45 11.98 -0.60
N GLN A 112 16.05 11.20 -1.52
CA GLN A 112 15.34 10.64 -2.68
C GLN A 112 14.60 9.34 -2.38
N PHE A 113 15.10 8.52 -1.44
CA PHE A 113 14.53 7.20 -1.14
C PHE A 113 13.80 7.12 0.21
N ILE A 114 13.91 8.13 1.08
CA ILE A 114 13.31 8.11 2.41
C ILE A 114 11.78 7.96 2.37
N TRP A 115 11.13 8.63 1.40
CA TRP A 115 9.68 8.56 1.23
C TRP A 115 9.24 7.17 0.77
N SER A 116 9.97 6.57 -0.17
CA SER A 116 9.74 5.18 -0.62
C SER A 116 9.84 4.21 0.56
N LEU A 117 10.85 4.35 1.42
CA LEU A 117 10.99 3.51 2.60
C LEU A 117 9.83 3.71 3.60
N LEU A 118 9.47 4.96 3.89
CA LEU A 118 8.37 5.29 4.81
C LEU A 118 7.05 4.67 4.35
N PHE A 119 6.68 4.85 3.08
CA PHE A 119 5.41 4.32 2.57
C PHE A 119 5.42 2.80 2.43
N GLY A 120 6.56 2.20 2.12
CA GLY A 120 6.73 0.74 2.17
C GLY A 120 6.47 0.18 3.57
N LEU A 121 7.04 0.81 4.61
CA LEU A 121 6.79 0.42 6.00
C LEU A 121 5.33 0.65 6.41
N LEU A 122 4.72 1.76 5.99
CA LEU A 122 3.32 2.04 6.25
C LEU A 122 2.41 0.98 5.62
N ALA A 123 2.72 0.51 4.41
CA ALA A 123 1.99 -0.58 3.76
C ALA A 123 2.05 -1.88 4.56
N LEU A 124 3.22 -2.24 5.11
CA LEU A 124 3.38 -3.41 5.98
C LEU A 124 2.60 -3.27 7.29
N VAL A 125 2.60 -2.08 7.90
CA VAL A 125 1.81 -1.80 9.12
C VAL A 125 0.31 -1.92 8.82
N SER A 126 -0.14 -1.32 7.73
CA SER A 126 -1.54 -1.41 7.26
C SER A 126 -1.95 -2.87 7.05
N TRP A 127 -1.12 -3.65 6.35
CA TRP A 127 -1.37 -5.07 6.10
C TRP A 127 -1.48 -5.90 7.40
N LYS A 128 -0.56 -5.69 8.34
CA LYS A 128 -0.58 -6.36 9.66
C LYS A 128 -1.84 -6.02 10.47
N LEU A 129 -2.36 -4.80 10.34
CA LEU A 129 -3.62 -4.38 10.96
C LEU A 129 -4.83 -4.97 10.22
N ASN A 130 -4.80 -5.03 8.87
CA ASN A 130 -5.86 -5.60 8.05
C ASN A 130 -6.07 -7.09 8.29
N TYR A 131 -4.98 -7.87 8.37
CA TYR A 131 -5.00 -9.34 8.47
C TYR A 131 -5.87 -9.88 9.62
N ARG A 132 -6.05 -9.11 10.70
CA ARG A 132 -6.87 -9.53 11.85
C ARG A 132 -8.29 -8.96 11.85
N THR A 133 -8.59 -7.98 11.00
CA THR A 133 -9.88 -7.28 11.02
C THR A 133 -10.89 -7.91 10.05
N ASP A 134 -10.42 -8.48 8.92
CA ASP A 134 -11.27 -9.12 7.92
C ASP A 134 -11.91 -10.45 8.41
N LEU A 135 -11.39 -11.09 9.48
CA LEU A 135 -11.96 -12.31 10.07
C LEU A 135 -13.30 -12.08 10.79
N ILE A 136 -13.68 -10.82 11.06
CA ILE A 136 -14.85 -10.48 11.88
C ILE A 136 -16.09 -10.15 11.01
N ARG A 137 -15.91 -9.87 9.71
CA ARG A 137 -17.00 -9.40 8.84
C ARG A 137 -17.62 -10.48 7.95
N THR A 138 -17.15 -11.72 8.07
CA THR A 138 -17.63 -12.88 7.30
C THR A 138 -18.43 -13.88 8.13
N GLU A 139 -18.74 -13.55 9.39
CA GLU A 139 -19.71 -14.23 10.24
C GLU A 139 -20.92 -13.32 10.47
#